data_AF-A0A6C0BRF3-F1
#
_entry.id   AF-A0A6C0BRF3-F1
#
_cell.length_a   1.000
_cell.length_b   1.000
_cell.length_c   1.000
_cell.angle_alpha   90.00
_cell.angle_beta   90.00
_cell.angle_gamma   90.00
#
_symmetry.space_group_name_H-M   'P 1'
#
loop_
_entity.id
_entity.type
_entity.pdbx_description
1 polymer ?
#
loop_
_entity_poly.entity_id
_entity_poly.type
_entity_poly.pdbx_seq_one_letter_code
_entity_poly.pdbx_strand_id
1 'polypeptide(L)'
;MLDYYSYMPGPSKESGCDEIFTSMICRDRSMIRNERQMRYHINKLLDYEIDRYGGLGSYTGWNITTRISIINNMRDKVQLIQKSTLMWRKLRVFAMTLGTFIVAKNIRYKFLPGGDYMKEIQEKYKDVFQ
;
A
#
# COMPACT_ATOMS: atom_id res chain seq x y z
N MET A 1 -25.37 -37.76 19.00
CA MET A 1 -24.31 -38.17 18.06
C MET A 1 -23.42 -36.95 17.87
N LEU A 2 -22.23 -36.93 18.46
CA LEU A 2 -21.28 -35.83 18.26
C LEU A 2 -20.78 -35.95 16.82
N ASP A 3 -21.05 -34.94 15.98
CA ASP A 3 -20.64 -34.94 14.58
C ASP A 3 -19.13 -35.23 14.49
N TYR A 4 -18.75 -36.25 13.73
CA TYR A 4 -17.37 -36.69 13.49
C TYR A 4 -16.41 -35.52 13.14
N TYR A 5 -16.96 -34.46 12.54
CA TYR A 5 -16.25 -33.24 12.15
C TYR A 5 -15.92 -32.27 13.30
N SER A 6 -16.53 -32.42 14.47
CA SER A 6 -16.22 -31.61 15.67
C SER A 6 -14.89 -31.98 16.32
N TYR A 7 -14.30 -33.13 15.95
CA TYR A 7 -12.99 -33.59 16.41
C TYR A 7 -11.83 -33.16 15.51
N MET A 8 -12.11 -32.60 14.33
CA MET A 8 -11.07 -32.08 13.45
C MET A 8 -10.84 -30.60 13.78
N PRO A 9 -9.74 -30.24 14.45
CA PRO A 9 -9.42 -28.84 14.70
C PRO A 9 -9.27 -28.12 13.36
N GLY A 10 -9.74 -26.89 13.27
CA GLY A 10 -9.54 -26.04 12.11
C GLY A 10 -8.07 -25.70 11.86
N PRO A 11 -7.79 -24.92 10.81
CA PRO A 11 -6.42 -24.54 10.49
C PRO A 11 -5.80 -23.74 11.63
N SER A 12 -4.47 -23.78 11.71
CA SER A 12 -3.73 -22.82 12.53
C SER A 12 -3.92 -21.40 11.97
N LYS A 13 -3.71 -20.38 12.80
CA LYS A 13 -3.78 -18.98 12.36
C LYS A 13 -2.86 -18.71 11.16
N GLU A 14 -1.64 -19.25 11.19
CA GLU A 14 -0.67 -19.09 10.10
C GLU A 14 -1.15 -19.75 8.81
N SER A 15 -1.60 -21.02 8.90
CA SER A 15 -2.14 -21.76 7.75
C SER A 15 -3.37 -21.09 7.17
N GLY A 16 -4.30 -20.62 8.01
CA GLY A 16 -5.49 -19.90 7.57
C GLY A 16 -5.15 -18.56 6.91
N CYS A 17 -4.12 -17.86 7.40
CA CYS A 17 -3.63 -16.63 6.80
C CYS A 17 -3.04 -16.88 5.39
N ASP A 18 -2.21 -17.93 5.26
CA ASP A 18 -1.62 -18.32 3.98
C ASP A 18 -2.67 -18.79 2.97
N GLU A 19 -3.67 -19.56 3.39
CA GLU A 19 -4.77 -20.01 2.53
C GLU A 19 -5.59 -18.82 1.99
N ILE A 20 -5.95 -17.88 2.87
CA ILE A 20 -6.70 -16.69 2.46
C ILE A 20 -5.84 -15.85 1.51
N PHE A 21 -4.59 -15.59 1.88
CA PHE A 21 -3.68 -14.79 1.07
C PHE A 21 -3.47 -15.39 -0.33
N THR A 22 -3.21 -16.71 -0.39
CA THR A 22 -3.05 -17.44 -1.65
C THR A 22 -4.33 -17.36 -2.49
N SER A 23 -5.50 -17.56 -1.87
CA SER A 23 -6.78 -17.48 -2.60
C SER A 23 -7.04 -16.09 -3.19
N MET A 24 -6.58 -15.03 -2.53
CA MET A 24 -6.70 -13.66 -3.03
C MET A 24 -5.71 -13.36 -4.16
N ILE A 25 -4.44 -13.79 -4.06
CA ILE A 25 -3.45 -13.62 -5.14
C ILE A 25 -3.83 -14.41 -6.39
N CYS A 26 -4.37 -15.62 -6.23
CA CYS A 26 -4.83 -16.42 -7.37
C CYS A 26 -5.91 -15.68 -8.18
N ARG A 27 -6.70 -14.81 -7.54
CA ARG A 27 -7.72 -13.98 -8.21
C ARG A 27 -7.14 -12.68 -8.79
N ASP A 28 -6.13 -12.08 -8.15
CA ASP A 28 -5.50 -10.85 -8.60
C ASP A 28 -4.00 -10.80 -8.23
N ARG A 29 -3.13 -11.02 -9.21
CA ARG A 29 -1.67 -10.99 -9.03
C ARG A 29 -1.13 -9.60 -8.70
N SER A 30 -1.87 -8.52 -8.96
CA SER A 30 -1.42 -7.16 -8.61
C SER A 30 -1.31 -6.96 -7.09
N MET A 31 -1.99 -7.81 -6.32
CA MET A 31 -2.01 -7.78 -4.87
C MET A 31 -0.69 -8.19 -4.21
N ILE A 32 0.21 -8.87 -4.93
CA ILE A 32 1.52 -9.30 -4.40
C ILE A 32 2.31 -8.11 -3.85
N ARG A 33 2.20 -6.92 -4.48
CA ARG A 33 2.90 -5.70 -4.01
C ARG A 33 2.47 -5.22 -2.62
N ASN A 34 1.27 -5.61 -2.18
CA ASN A 34 0.69 -5.21 -0.91
C ASN A 34 0.67 -6.37 0.10
N GLU A 35 1.46 -7.42 -0.13
CA GLU A 35 1.51 -8.64 0.70
C GLU A 35 1.55 -8.35 2.20
N ARG A 36 2.49 -7.51 2.64
CA ARG A 36 2.65 -7.20 4.07
C ARG A 36 1.39 -6.57 4.67
N GLN A 37 0.73 -5.65 3.96
CA GLN A 37 -0.50 -5.01 4.43
C GLN A 37 -1.67 -5.98 4.41
N MET A 38 -1.76 -6.83 3.39
CA MET A 38 -2.80 -7.85 3.31
C MET A 38 -2.69 -8.88 4.43
N ARG A 39 -1.50 -9.46 4.64
CA ARG A 39 -1.25 -10.41 5.73
C ARG A 39 -1.55 -9.79 7.10
N TYR A 40 -1.21 -8.52 7.30
CA TYR A 40 -1.57 -7.80 8.53
C TYR A 40 -3.09 -7.73 8.74
N HIS A 41 -3.86 -7.36 7.72
CA HIS A 41 -5.31 -7.28 7.82
C HIS A 41 -5.99 -8.64 7.95
N ILE A 42 -5.51 -9.66 7.24
CA ILE A 42 -6.00 -11.04 7.38
C ILE A 42 -5.78 -11.53 8.80
N ASN A 43 -4.56 -11.36 9.34
CA ASN A 43 -4.26 -11.74 10.72
C ASN A 43 -5.16 -11.04 11.73
N LYS A 44 -5.45 -9.75 11.54
CA LYS A 44 -6.36 -9.01 12.43
C LYS A 44 -7.79 -9.56 12.39
N LEU A 45 -8.27 -9.98 11.22
CA LEU A 45 -9.60 -10.59 11.09
C LEU A 45 -9.64 -11.99 11.69
N LEU A 46 -8.57 -12.76 11.57
CA LEU A 46 -8.42 -14.06 12.22
C LEU A 46 -8.39 -13.91 13.75
N ASP A 47 -7.66 -12.93 14.28
CA ASP A 47 -7.65 -12.64 15.72
C ASP A 47 -9.04 -12.31 16.25
N TYR A 48 -9.80 -11.51 15.50
CA TYR A 48 -11.18 -11.18 15.87
C TYR A 48 -12.11 -12.41 15.89
N GLU A 49 -11.98 -13.29 14.90
CA GLU A 49 -12.74 -14.55 14.86
C GLU A 49 -12.34 -15.49 16.01
N ILE A 50 -11.04 -15.61 16.30
CA ILE A 50 -10.54 -16.42 17.41
C ILE A 50 -11.03 -15.88 18.76
N ASP A 51 -10.96 -14.57 18.97
CA ASP A 51 -11.41 -13.92 20.21
C ASP A 51 -12.92 -14.08 20.40
N ARG A 52 -13.70 -13.97 19.31
CA ARG A 52 -15.17 -14.05 19.36
C ARG A 52 -15.70 -15.47 19.56
N TYR A 53 -15.07 -16.46 18.92
CA TYR A 53 -15.59 -17.83 18.86
C TYR A 53 -14.69 -18.86 19.57
N GLY A 54 -13.59 -18.43 20.20
CA GLY A 54 -12.64 -19.29 20.90
C GLY A 54 -11.72 -20.09 19.97
N GLY A 55 -11.74 -19.83 18.65
CA GLY A 55 -10.93 -20.53 17.66
C GLY A 55 -11.45 -20.37 16.24
N LEU A 56 -10.79 -21.03 15.28
CA LEU A 56 -11.16 -20.99 13.85
C LEU A 56 -12.16 -22.09 13.44
N GLY A 57 -12.84 -22.70 14.43
CA GLY A 57 -13.81 -23.78 14.23
C GLY A 57 -13.16 -25.09 13.76
N SER A 58 -13.96 -26.00 13.20
CA SER A 58 -13.48 -27.17 12.47
C SER A 58 -13.06 -26.79 11.05
N TYR A 59 -12.28 -27.63 10.36
CA TYR A 59 -11.93 -27.38 8.94
C TYR A 59 -13.16 -27.27 8.02
N THR A 60 -14.26 -27.95 8.36
CA THR A 60 -15.53 -27.83 7.65
C THR A 60 -16.18 -26.47 7.88
N GLY A 61 -16.22 -26.00 9.13
CA GLY A 61 -16.69 -24.65 9.48
C GLY A 61 -15.82 -23.57 8.85
N TRP A 62 -14.50 -23.71 8.93
CA TRP A 62 -13.54 -22.81 8.27
C TRP A 62 -13.85 -22.62 6.79
N ASN A 63 -13.99 -23.71 6.04
CA ASN A 63 -14.19 -23.65 4.59
C ASN A 63 -15.54 -23.05 4.17
N ILE A 64 -16.58 -23.24 4.97
CA ILE A 64 -17.95 -22.83 4.63
C ILE A 64 -18.27 -21.42 5.14
N THR A 65 -17.80 -21.06 6.34
CA THR A 65 -18.21 -19.81 7.00
C THR A 65 -17.04 -18.85 7.18
N THR A 66 -16.08 -19.20 8.03
CA THR A 66 -15.05 -18.26 8.53
C THR A 66 -14.16 -17.76 7.40
N ARG A 67 -13.68 -18.65 6.52
CA ARG A 67 -12.85 -18.28 5.37
C ARG A 67 -13.58 -17.34 4.42
N ILE A 68 -14.85 -17.63 4.10
CA ILE A 68 -15.65 -16.83 3.17
C ILE A 68 -15.92 -15.44 3.75
N SER A 69 -16.28 -15.38 5.04
CA SER A 69 -16.48 -14.13 5.78
C SER A 69 -15.23 -13.23 5.74
N ILE A 70 -14.06 -13.80 6.04
CA ILE A 70 -12.80 -13.05 6.04
C ILE A 70 -12.46 -12.57 4.62
N ILE A 71 -12.63 -13.40 3.59
CA ILE A 71 -12.38 -13.02 2.19
C ILE A 71 -13.29 -11.85 1.78
N ASN A 72 -14.56 -11.88 2.15
CA ASN A 72 -15.51 -10.81 1.83
C ASN A 72 -15.10 -9.50 2.53
N ASN A 73 -14.76 -9.54 3.82
CA ASN A 73 -14.29 -8.37 4.57
C ASN A 73 -12.97 -7.81 4.01
N MET A 74 -12.10 -8.69 3.49
CA MET A 74 -10.85 -8.28 2.85
C MET A 74 -11.05 -7.59 1.50
N ARG A 75 -12.14 -7.88 0.78
CA ARG A 75 -12.41 -7.28 -0.55
C ARG A 75 -12.52 -5.75 -0.47
N ASP A 76 -13.19 -5.24 0.54
CA ASP A 76 -13.34 -3.79 0.74
C ASP A 76 -12.01 -3.14 1.13
N LYS A 77 -11.22 -3.82 1.98
CA LYS A 77 -9.89 -3.36 2.38
C LYS A 77 -8.92 -3.30 1.19
N VAL A 78 -8.96 -4.30 0.31
CA VAL A 78 -8.18 -4.30 -0.93
C VAL A 78 -8.48 -3.08 -1.78
N GLN A 79 -9.76 -2.76 -2.00
CA GLN A 79 -10.12 -1.60 -2.83
C GLN A 79 -9.57 -0.30 -2.24
N LEU A 80 -9.61 -0.15 -0.91
CA LEU A 80 -9.01 1.00 -0.22
C LEU A 80 -7.49 1.05 -0.38
N ILE A 81 -6.80 -0.09 -0.28
CA ILE A 81 -5.35 -0.19 -0.49
C ILE A 81 -4.98 0.17 -1.94
N GLN A 82 -5.74 -0.29 -2.92
CA GLN A 82 -5.52 0.04 -4.33
C GLN A 82 -5.77 1.53 -4.61
N LYS A 83 -6.83 2.12 -4.04
CA LYS A 83 -7.10 3.56 -4.18
C LYS A 83 -6.02 4.42 -3.52
N SER A 84 -5.57 4.05 -2.32
CA SER A 84 -4.55 4.81 -1.59
C SER A 84 -3.19 4.74 -2.29
N THR A 85 -2.77 3.56 -2.75
CA THR A 85 -1.52 3.40 -3.51
C THR A 85 -1.52 4.21 -4.81
N LEU A 86 -2.66 4.26 -5.51
CA LEU A 86 -2.84 5.07 -6.70
C LEU A 86 -2.77 6.58 -6.39
N MET A 87 -3.40 7.03 -5.30
CA MET A 87 -3.28 8.42 -4.83
C MET A 87 -1.84 8.79 -4.46
N TRP A 88 -1.14 7.94 -3.71
CA TRP A 88 0.26 8.15 -3.35
C TRP A 88 1.16 8.27 -4.58
N ARG A 89 0.91 7.45 -5.61
CA ARG A 89 1.63 7.55 -6.88
C ARG A 89 1.38 8.90 -7.57
N LYS A 90 0.12 9.36 -7.61
CA LYS A 90 -0.22 10.68 -8.16
C LYS A 90 0.44 11.82 -7.38
N LEU A 91 0.39 11.77 -6.05
CA LEU A 91 1.04 12.76 -5.18
C LEU A 91 2.56 12.81 -5.40
N ARG A 92 3.21 11.65 -5.53
CA ARG A 92 4.66 11.58 -5.80
C ARG A 92 5.02 12.23 -7.13
N VAL A 93 4.25 11.95 -8.19
CA VAL A 93 4.45 12.58 -9.50
C VAL A 93 4.23 14.09 -9.42
N PHE A 94 3.17 14.52 -8.73
CA PHE A 94 2.88 15.93 -8.53
C PHE A 94 4.00 16.67 -7.79
N ALA A 95 4.52 16.08 -6.70
CA ALA A 95 5.64 16.63 -5.96
C ALA A 95 6.92 16.73 -6.81
N MET A 96 7.21 15.74 -7.66
CA MET A 96 8.32 15.81 -8.61
C MET A 96 8.14 16.95 -9.61
N THR A 97 6.94 17.11 -10.18
CA THR A 97 6.66 18.20 -11.13
C THR A 97 6.74 19.59 -10.50
N LEU A 98 6.31 19.74 -9.25
CA LEU A 98 6.49 21.00 -8.51
C LEU A 98 7.95 21.27 -8.21
N GLY A 99 8.70 20.25 -7.80
CA GLY A 99 10.13 20.36 -7.56
C GLY A 99 10.90 20.81 -8.80
N THR A 100 10.64 20.17 -9.95
CA THR A 100 11.25 20.57 -11.23
C THR A 100 10.82 21.97 -11.66
N PHE A 101 9.57 22.36 -11.44
CA PHE A 101 9.08 23.71 -11.73
C PHE A 101 9.77 24.77 -10.86
N ILE A 102 9.94 24.52 -9.55
CA ILE A 102 10.64 25.43 -8.64
C ILE A 102 12.11 25.58 -9.05
N VAL A 103 12.79 24.47 -9.38
CA VAL A 103 14.18 24.50 -9.85
C VAL A 103 14.29 25.28 -11.16
N ALA A 104 13.41 25.00 -12.13
CA ALA A 104 13.39 25.73 -13.41
C ALA A 104 13.11 27.23 -13.21
N LYS A 105 12.20 27.57 -12.31
CA LYS A 105 11.92 28.97 -11.92
C LYS A 105 13.17 29.60 -11.31
N ASN A 106 13.80 28.99 -10.31
CA ASN A 106 14.99 29.52 -9.65
C ASN A 106 16.18 29.69 -10.61
N ILE A 107 16.40 28.73 -11.51
CA ILE A 107 17.40 28.86 -12.58
C ILE A 107 17.06 30.08 -13.44
N ARG A 108 15.82 30.19 -13.93
CA ARG A 108 15.41 31.33 -14.76
C ARG A 108 15.60 32.68 -14.04
N TYR A 109 15.27 32.79 -12.76
CA TYR A 109 15.52 34.03 -11.99
C TYR A 109 17.01 34.33 -11.80
N LYS A 110 17.86 33.32 -11.60
CA LYS A 110 19.32 33.52 -11.48
C LYS A 110 19.96 33.99 -12.80
N PHE A 111 19.48 33.52 -13.95
CA PHE A 111 20.07 33.78 -15.27
C PHE A 111 19.39 34.88 -16.09
N LEU A 112 18.29 35.49 -15.60
CA LEU A 112 17.65 36.64 -16.25
C LEU A 112 18.57 37.88 -16.23
N PRO A 113 18.39 38.85 -17.15
CA PRO A 113 19.07 40.14 -17.08
C PRO A 113 18.77 40.82 -15.73
N GLY A 114 19.81 41.09 -14.93
CA GLY A 114 19.68 41.62 -13.57
C GLY A 114 19.54 40.56 -12.45
N GLY A 115 19.57 39.27 -12.77
CA GLY A 115 19.70 38.17 -11.81
C GLY A 115 21.12 38.05 -11.23
N ASP A 116 21.24 37.31 -10.12
CA ASP A 116 22.48 37.25 -9.32
C ASP A 116 23.72 36.83 -10.15
N TYR A 117 23.57 35.87 -11.06
CA TYR A 117 24.66 35.43 -11.92
C TYR A 117 25.11 36.51 -12.92
N MET A 118 24.15 37.27 -13.48
CA MET A 118 24.46 38.38 -14.38
C MET A 118 25.10 39.57 -13.64
N LYS A 119 24.69 39.82 -12.38
CA LYS A 119 25.32 40.81 -11.52
C LYS A 119 26.77 40.46 -11.21
N GLU A 120 27.05 39.20 -10.84
CA GLU A 120 28.42 38.72 -10.61
C GLU A 120 29.31 38.85 -11.85
N ILE A 121 28.79 38.52 -13.05
CA ILE A 121 29.56 38.68 -14.30
C ILE A 121 29.80 40.16 -14.62
N GLN A 122 28.79 41.03 -14.51
CA GLN A 122 28.97 42.46 -14.76
C GLN A 122 29.97 43.11 -13.81
N GLU A 123 30.02 42.67 -12.56
CA GLU A 123 30.96 43.20 -11.57
C GLU A 123 32.39 42.71 -11.83
N LYS A 124 32.56 41.47 -12.30
CA LYS A 124 33.88 40.88 -12.58
C LYS A 124 34.50 41.33 -13.91
N TYR A 125 33.69 41.75 -14.87
CA TYR A 125 34.13 42.22 -16.19
C TYR A 125 33.86 43.72 -16.40
N LYS A 126 33.76 44.49 -15.32
CA LYS A 126 33.40 45.91 -15.34
C LYS A 126 34.28 46.76 -16.28
N ASP A 127 35.57 46.41 -16.38
CA ASP A 127 36.56 47.10 -17.22
C ASP A 127 36.48 46.73 -18.72
N VAL A 128 35.76 45.67 -19.08
CA VAL A 128 35.59 45.21 -20.48
C VAL A 128 34.34 45.81 -21.13
N PHE A 129 33.38 46.27 -20.32
CA PHE A 129 32.10 46.83 -20.77
C PHE A 129 32.00 48.36 -20.65
N GLN A 130 33.09 49.04 -20.28
CA GLN A 130 33.25 50.49 -20.44
C GLN A 130 33.80 50.81 -21.83
#